data_AF-A0A2T5RMG4-F1
#
_entry.id   AF-A0A2T5RMG4-F1
#
_cell.length_a   1.000
_cell.length_b   1.000
_cell.length_c   1.000
_cell.angle_alpha   90.00
_cell.angle_beta   90.00
_cell.angle_gamma   90.00
#
_symmetry.space_group_name_H-M   'P 1'
#
loop_
_entity.id
_entity.type
_entity.pdbx_description
1 polymer ?
#
loop_
_entity_poly.entity_id
_entity_poly.type
_entity_poly.pdbx_seq_one_letter_code
_entity_poly.pdbx_strand_id
1 'polypeptide(L)'
;MAVNNLKELYFSQSALAIFNNCRRRFRYRYLDGLYWPAEWGMNEEVKNDLKQGRQFHLLAERYYSQTLGETVLNSNPLLQSWLNRLKKFSAAENVVSAEQELRFKEDNLKLLAKYDLLKYDSSENKFIIYDWKTDKKSLYQKDIENSMQSRFYLYLLFEAGYDYFAADYELEQMPELIYWNPRYPDQSLQIKYNQDDFQADKKYFQELITEILAEVEFPLTADLNKCRFCEYRPICRGEKTESKELIEEDLDLNLDWEAVEEIEF
;
A
#
# COMPACT_ATOMS: atom_id res chain seq x y z
N MET A 1 1.54 3.02 -19.79
CA MET A 1 1.60 2.15 -20.99
C MET A 1 1.61 0.69 -20.52
N ALA A 2 1.08 -0.26 -21.30
CA ALA A 2 1.15 -1.68 -20.94
C ALA A 2 2.62 -2.13 -20.94
N VAL A 3 3.10 -2.67 -19.81
CA VAL A 3 4.42 -3.27 -19.74
C VAL A 3 4.33 -4.62 -20.44
N ASN A 4 4.71 -4.67 -21.71
CA ASN A 4 4.67 -5.89 -22.52
C ASN A 4 5.67 -6.97 -22.04
N ASN A 5 6.49 -6.67 -21.02
CA ASN A 5 7.55 -7.53 -20.52
C ASN A 5 7.56 -7.60 -18.98
N LEU A 6 7.17 -8.75 -18.41
CA LEU A 6 7.18 -9.01 -16.96
C LEU A 6 8.48 -8.59 -16.27
N LYS A 7 9.63 -8.74 -16.95
CA LYS A 7 10.94 -8.44 -16.38
C LYS A 7 11.17 -6.95 -16.14
N GLU A 8 10.36 -6.07 -16.71
CA GLU A 8 10.46 -4.63 -16.57
C GLU A 8 9.60 -4.09 -15.42
N LEU A 9 8.62 -4.87 -14.96
CA LEU A 9 7.69 -4.49 -13.90
C LEU A 9 8.39 -4.33 -12.54
N TYR A 10 7.99 -3.30 -11.79
CA TYR A 10 8.19 -3.24 -10.35
C TYR A 10 6.97 -3.83 -9.65
N PHE A 11 7.19 -4.72 -8.70
CA PHE A 11 6.15 -5.41 -7.95
C PHE A 11 5.91 -4.70 -6.61
N SER A 12 4.70 -4.21 -6.40
CA SER A 12 4.23 -3.71 -5.11
C SER A 12 3.45 -4.79 -4.34
N GLN A 13 3.20 -4.57 -3.04
CA GLN A 13 2.37 -5.44 -2.18
C GLN A 13 1.03 -5.80 -2.84
N SER A 14 0.45 -4.82 -3.51
CA SER A 14 -0.76 -4.89 -4.31
C SER A 14 -0.64 -5.88 -5.46
N ALA A 15 0.44 -5.78 -6.24
CA ALA A 15 0.72 -6.66 -7.37
C ALA A 15 0.90 -8.12 -6.90
N LEU A 16 1.65 -8.33 -5.83
CA LEU A 16 1.90 -9.64 -5.22
C LEU A 16 0.61 -10.27 -4.68
N ALA A 17 -0.21 -9.48 -3.97
CA ALA A 17 -1.50 -9.94 -3.45
C ALA A 17 -2.46 -10.32 -4.58
N ILE A 18 -2.52 -9.53 -5.66
CA ILE A 18 -3.34 -9.86 -6.84
C ILE A 18 -2.88 -11.18 -7.45
N PHE A 19 -1.58 -11.38 -7.65
CA PHE A 19 -1.06 -12.62 -8.25
C PHE A 19 -1.45 -13.85 -7.41
N ASN A 20 -1.24 -13.80 -6.10
CA ASN A 20 -1.62 -14.88 -5.18
C ASN A 20 -3.13 -15.16 -5.18
N ASN A 21 -3.95 -14.13 -5.35
CA ASN A 21 -5.40 -14.29 -5.36
C ASN A 21 -5.94 -14.80 -6.70
N CYS A 22 -5.41 -14.30 -7.82
CA CYS A 22 -5.81 -14.67 -9.17
C CYS A 22 -4.74 -14.25 -10.20
N ARG A 23 -4.03 -15.23 -10.76
CA ARG A 23 -3.01 -14.99 -11.80
C ARG A 23 -3.59 -14.31 -13.04
N ARG A 24 -4.80 -14.68 -13.46
CA ARG A 24 -5.47 -13.99 -14.58
C ARG A 24 -5.73 -12.51 -14.30
N ARG A 25 -6.13 -12.16 -13.07
CA ARG A 25 -6.34 -10.76 -12.66
C ARG A 25 -5.04 -9.97 -12.73
N PHE A 26 -3.94 -10.58 -12.27
CA PHE A 26 -2.61 -10.00 -12.37
C PHE A 26 -2.25 -9.69 -13.83
N ARG A 27 -2.37 -10.68 -14.72
CA ARG A 27 -2.09 -10.50 -16.14
C ARG A 27 -2.93 -9.38 -16.76
N TYR A 28 -4.25 -9.38 -16.55
CA TYR A 28 -5.11 -8.35 -17.11
C TYR A 28 -4.69 -6.95 -16.69
N ARG A 29 -4.33 -6.78 -15.42
CA ARG A 29 -3.96 -5.48 -14.88
C ARG A 29 -2.57 -5.03 -15.30
N TYR A 30 -1.56 -5.88 -15.13
CA TYR A 30 -0.15 -5.47 -15.22
C TYR A 30 0.49 -5.77 -16.58
N LEU A 31 -0.05 -6.70 -17.37
CA LEU A 31 0.52 -7.09 -18.67
C LEU A 31 -0.36 -6.63 -19.83
N ASP A 32 -1.66 -6.89 -19.73
CA ASP A 32 -2.59 -6.54 -20.81
C ASP A 32 -3.07 -5.07 -20.71
N GLY A 33 -2.75 -4.38 -19.61
CA GLY A 33 -3.12 -2.97 -19.39
C GLY A 33 -4.64 -2.72 -19.33
N LEU A 34 -5.42 -3.75 -18.97
CA LEU A 34 -6.87 -3.67 -18.86
C LEU A 34 -7.25 -3.04 -17.52
N TYR A 35 -7.22 -1.71 -17.47
CA TYR A 35 -7.66 -0.98 -16.28
C TYR A 35 -9.17 -0.81 -16.28
N TRP A 36 -9.80 -1.25 -15.19
CA TRP A 36 -11.19 -0.95 -14.92
C TRP A 36 -11.23 0.22 -13.93
N PRO A 37 -12.06 1.27 -14.16
CA PRO A 37 -12.15 2.36 -13.21
C PRO A 37 -12.49 1.80 -11.83
N ALA A 38 -11.69 2.16 -10.82
CA ALA A 38 -11.88 1.68 -9.45
C ALA A 38 -13.33 1.86 -9.00
N GLU A 39 -13.92 3.01 -9.34
CA GLU A 39 -15.25 3.42 -8.95
C GLU A 39 -16.39 2.69 -9.69
N TRP A 40 -16.07 1.86 -10.70
CA TRP A 40 -17.07 1.18 -11.49
C TRP A 40 -17.77 0.08 -10.69
N GLY A 41 -19.10 0.14 -10.65
CA GLY A 41 -19.92 -0.79 -9.86
C GLY A 41 -19.99 -0.45 -8.37
N MET A 42 -19.29 0.60 -7.91
CA MET A 42 -19.43 1.14 -6.56
C MET A 42 -20.69 1.99 -6.42
N ASN A 43 -21.33 1.94 -5.25
CA ASN A 43 -22.39 2.88 -4.91
C ASN A 43 -21.79 4.26 -4.51
N GLU A 44 -22.63 5.30 -4.47
CA GLU A 44 -22.17 6.67 -4.18
C GLU A 44 -21.58 6.83 -2.77
N GLU A 45 -22.06 6.05 -1.80
CA GLU A 45 -21.55 6.09 -0.43
C GLU A 45 -20.09 5.63 -0.38
N VAL A 46 -19.78 4.50 -1.00
CA VAL A 46 -18.41 3.97 -1.10
C VAL A 46 -17.52 4.98 -1.83
N LYS A 47 -17.94 5.51 -2.98
CA LYS A 47 -17.14 6.52 -3.71
C LYS A 47 -16.82 7.74 -2.83
N ASN A 48 -17.79 8.19 -2.05
CA ASN A 48 -17.59 9.32 -1.14
C ASN A 48 -16.62 8.98 0.00
N ASP A 49 -16.70 7.79 0.59
CA ASP A 49 -15.74 7.34 1.59
C ASP A 49 -14.31 7.31 1.02
N LEU A 50 -14.13 6.80 -0.20
CA LEU A 50 -12.81 6.74 -0.84
C LEU A 50 -12.25 8.12 -1.14
N LYS A 51 -13.11 9.03 -1.60
CA LYS A 51 -12.73 10.43 -1.83
C LYS A 51 -12.28 11.08 -0.53
N GLN A 52 -12.98 10.84 0.58
CA GLN A 52 -12.60 11.35 1.89
C GLN A 52 -11.26 10.77 2.36
N GLY A 53 -11.04 9.48 2.16
CA GLY A 53 -9.75 8.83 2.45
C GLY A 53 -8.59 9.47 1.69
N ARG A 54 -8.69 9.59 0.36
CA ARG A 54 -7.66 10.25 -0.46
C ARG A 54 -7.39 11.69 -0.03
N GLN A 55 -8.44 12.44 0.31
CA GLN A 55 -8.28 13.81 0.80
C GLN A 55 -7.59 13.85 2.18
N PHE A 56 -7.82 12.84 3.02
CA PHE A 56 -7.13 12.73 4.30
C PHE A 56 -5.64 12.41 4.15
N HIS A 57 -5.25 11.45 3.31
CA HIS A 57 -3.83 11.16 3.04
C HIS A 57 -3.11 12.41 2.52
N LEU A 58 -3.69 13.14 1.58
CA LEU A 58 -3.13 14.41 1.09
C LEU A 58 -2.97 15.47 2.19
N LEU A 59 -3.90 15.53 3.15
CA LEU A 59 -3.77 16.45 4.29
C LEU A 59 -2.69 15.99 5.27
N ALA A 60 -2.54 14.69 5.48
CA ALA A 60 -1.48 14.10 6.30
C ALA A 60 -0.11 14.37 5.68
N GLU A 61 0.06 14.09 4.39
CA GLU A 61 1.26 14.42 3.60
C GLU A 61 1.66 15.88 3.77
N ARG A 62 0.71 16.81 3.54
CA ARG A 62 0.96 18.26 3.68
C ARG A 62 1.31 18.68 5.09
N TYR A 63 0.71 18.02 6.09
CA TYR A 63 1.02 18.29 7.50
C TYR A 63 2.46 17.88 7.84
N TYR A 64 2.87 16.67 7.48
CA TYR A 64 4.22 16.17 7.76
C TYR A 64 5.30 16.83 6.90
N SER A 65 4.96 17.21 5.66
CA SER A 65 5.83 17.98 4.76
C SER A 65 5.88 19.48 5.12
N GLN A 66 5.14 19.93 6.14
CA GLN A 66 5.06 21.33 6.56
C GLN A 66 4.60 22.30 5.47
N THR A 67 3.83 21.83 4.49
CA THR A 67 3.29 22.62 3.36
C THR A 67 1.81 22.98 3.53
N LEU A 68 1.22 22.67 4.69
CA LEU A 68 -0.19 22.88 4.96
C LEU A 68 -0.53 24.38 5.15
N GLY A 69 -1.15 24.99 4.14
CA GLY A 69 -1.71 26.36 4.24
C GLY A 69 -3.01 26.43 5.05
N GLU A 70 -3.22 27.55 5.75
CA GLU A 70 -4.38 27.79 6.63
C GLU A 70 -5.75 27.65 5.93
N THR A 71 -5.82 27.98 4.63
CA THR A 71 -7.06 28.01 3.85
C THR A 71 -7.63 26.63 3.49
N VAL A 72 -6.80 25.58 3.49
CA VAL A 72 -7.22 24.21 3.12
C VAL A 72 -8.22 23.63 4.13
N LEU A 73 -8.14 24.07 5.38
CA LEU A 73 -8.88 23.47 6.48
C LEU A 73 -10.38 23.80 6.43
N ASN A 74 -10.77 25.01 6.01
CA ASN A 74 -12.11 25.57 6.28
C ASN A 74 -13.30 24.95 5.53
N SER A 75 -13.10 24.00 4.61
CA SER A 75 -14.16 23.52 3.71
C SER A 75 -14.81 22.18 4.10
N ASN A 76 -14.23 21.39 5.01
CA ASN A 76 -14.78 20.08 5.39
C ASN A 76 -14.55 19.76 6.89
N PRO A 77 -15.59 19.88 7.75
CA PRO A 77 -15.47 19.62 9.19
C PRO A 77 -15.01 18.21 9.57
N LEU A 78 -15.35 17.19 8.76
CA LEU A 78 -14.93 15.81 9.02
C LEU A 78 -13.41 15.67 8.85
N LEU A 79 -12.87 16.17 7.74
CA LEU A 79 -11.43 16.12 7.46
C LEU A 79 -10.62 16.96 8.46
N GLN A 80 -11.15 18.11 8.89
CA GLN A 80 -10.54 18.88 9.98
C GLN A 80 -10.47 18.07 11.27
N SER A 81 -11.55 17.38 11.64
CA SER A 81 -11.59 16.53 12.82
C SER A 81 -10.56 15.39 12.73
N TRP A 82 -10.45 14.73 11.58
CA TRP A 82 -9.45 13.68 11.35
C TRP A 82 -8.03 14.22 11.42
N LEU A 83 -7.76 15.37 10.80
CA LEU A 83 -6.43 16.00 10.88
C LEU A 83 -6.08 16.40 12.31
N ASN A 84 -7.03 16.93 13.09
CA ASN A 84 -6.78 17.27 14.50
C ASN A 84 -6.48 16.02 15.34
N ARG A 85 -7.14 14.90 15.05
CA ARG A 85 -6.84 13.60 15.68
C ARG A 85 -5.44 13.12 15.28
N LEU A 86 -5.06 13.25 14.01
CA LEU A 86 -3.73 12.89 13.51
C LEU A 86 -2.64 13.70 14.22
N LYS A 87 -2.80 15.02 14.30
CA LYS A 87 -1.88 15.93 15.01
C LYS A 87 -1.69 15.56 16.48
N LYS A 88 -2.76 15.08 17.13
CA LYS A 88 -2.71 14.61 18.52
C LYS A 88 -2.03 13.25 18.64
N PHE A 89 -2.26 12.35 17.70
CA PHE A 89 -1.71 11.00 17.70
C PHE A 89 -0.20 10.98 17.37
N SER A 90 0.21 11.69 16.32
CA SER A 90 1.57 11.69 15.81
C SER A 90 1.96 13.10 15.35
N ALA A 91 2.65 13.83 16.22
CA ALA A 91 3.16 15.17 15.92
C ALA A 91 4.17 15.16 14.75
N ALA A 92 4.33 16.26 14.02
CA ALA A 92 5.28 16.39 12.92
C ALA A 92 6.74 16.56 13.41
N GLU A 93 7.20 15.63 14.23
CA GLU A 93 8.55 15.54 14.80
C GLU A 93 9.21 14.24 14.34
N ASN A 94 10.54 14.24 14.23
CA ASN A 94 11.35 13.10 13.78
C ASN A 94 10.89 12.50 12.44
N VAL A 95 10.33 13.33 11.57
CA VAL A 95 9.89 12.95 10.23
C VAL A 95 11.12 12.77 9.35
N VAL A 96 11.28 11.57 8.81
CA VAL A 96 12.27 11.28 7.77
C VAL A 96 11.71 11.74 6.42
N SER A 97 10.48 11.31 6.12
CA SER A 97 9.81 11.61 4.86
C SER A 97 8.31 11.31 4.97
N ALA A 98 7.49 12.02 4.19
CA ALA A 98 6.07 11.75 4.01
C ALA A 98 5.84 11.33 2.55
N GLU A 99 4.99 10.33 2.32
CA GLU A 99 4.76 9.73 0.99
C GLU A 99 6.06 9.20 0.34
N GLN A 100 6.95 8.60 1.14
CA GLN A 100 8.25 8.10 0.69
C GLN A 100 8.08 6.93 -0.26
N GLU A 101 8.58 7.08 -1.49
CA GLU A 101 8.69 5.99 -2.45
C GLU A 101 10.05 5.30 -2.32
N LEU A 102 10.06 3.97 -2.23
CA LEU A 102 11.27 3.16 -2.18
C LEU A 102 11.26 2.13 -3.30
N ARG A 103 12.30 2.17 -4.15
CA ARG A 103 12.53 1.21 -5.24
C ARG A 103 13.74 0.36 -4.92
N PHE A 104 13.57 -0.95 -5.03
CA PHE A 104 14.66 -1.91 -4.94
C PHE A 104 14.79 -2.69 -6.23
N LYS A 105 16.03 -2.88 -6.67
CA LYS A 105 16.36 -3.68 -7.85
C LYS A 105 17.63 -4.48 -7.59
N GLU A 106 17.46 -5.79 -7.51
CA GLU A 106 18.56 -6.76 -7.47
C GLU A 106 18.22 -7.92 -8.42
N ASP A 107 19.03 -8.13 -9.46
CA ASP A 107 18.76 -9.09 -10.53
C ASP A 107 17.34 -8.96 -11.12
N ASN A 108 16.49 -9.96 -10.87
CA ASN A 108 15.10 -10.03 -11.29
C ASN A 108 14.12 -9.53 -10.20
N LEU A 109 14.60 -9.25 -8.99
CA LEU A 109 13.81 -8.72 -7.89
C LEU A 109 13.65 -7.20 -8.07
N LYS A 110 12.49 -6.77 -8.54
CA LYS A 110 12.14 -5.36 -8.71
C LYS A 110 10.97 -5.01 -7.82
N LEU A 111 11.20 -4.33 -6.72
CA LEU A 111 10.18 -4.05 -5.71
C LEU A 111 9.96 -2.55 -5.57
N LEU A 112 8.72 -2.16 -5.29
CA LEU A 112 8.31 -0.78 -5.10
C LEU A 112 7.30 -0.71 -3.95
N ALA A 113 7.54 0.18 -2.98
CA ALA A 113 6.55 0.57 -1.99
C ALA A 113 6.48 2.08 -1.84
N LYS A 114 5.32 2.55 -1.37
CA LYS A 114 5.09 3.92 -0.95
C LYS A 114 4.63 3.92 0.50
N TYR A 115 5.35 4.63 1.35
CA TYR A 115 5.06 4.75 2.77
C TYR A 115 4.39 6.09 3.06
N ASP A 116 3.22 6.10 3.70
CA ASP A 116 2.52 7.34 4.03
C ASP A 116 3.38 8.27 4.89
N LEU A 117 4.05 7.72 5.90
CA LEU A 117 4.98 8.45 6.76
C LEU A 117 6.09 7.53 7.28
N LEU A 118 7.33 7.99 7.13
CA LEU A 118 8.51 7.39 7.75
C LEU A 118 9.04 8.31 8.85
N LYS A 119 9.25 7.74 10.03
CA LYS A 119 9.87 8.43 11.18
C LYS A 119 11.08 7.69 11.69
N TYR A 120 12.00 8.44 12.29
CA TYR A 120 13.18 7.89 12.95
C TYR A 120 13.03 7.97 14.47
N ASP A 121 13.23 6.84 15.13
CA ASP A 121 13.34 6.75 16.59
C ASP A 121 14.81 6.69 16.97
N SER A 122 15.37 7.84 17.37
CA SER A 122 16.77 7.95 17.80
C SER A 122 17.05 7.31 19.17
N SER A 123 16.01 6.92 19.93
CA SER A 123 16.19 6.22 21.21
C SER A 123 16.40 4.72 21.03
N GLU A 124 15.84 4.16 19.96
CA GLU A 124 15.97 2.75 19.59
C GLU A 124 16.76 2.53 18.29
N ASN A 125 17.28 3.59 17.65
CA ASN A 125 18.03 3.54 16.40
C ASN A 125 17.29 2.73 15.31
N LYS A 126 16.03 3.07 15.06
CA LYS A 126 15.18 2.38 14.08
C LYS A 126 14.23 3.30 13.36
N PHE A 127 13.71 2.79 12.24
CA PHE A 127 12.58 3.41 11.57
C PHE A 127 11.23 2.89 12.02
N ILE A 128 10.25 3.78 12.02
CA ILE A 128 8.85 3.47 12.25
C ILE A 128 8.06 3.94 11.03
N ILE A 129 7.43 2.99 10.36
CA ILE A 129 6.47 3.24 9.29
C ILE A 129 5.13 3.53 9.96
N TYR A 130 4.49 4.61 9.55
CA TYR A 130 3.09 4.84 9.84
C TYR A 130 2.29 4.70 8.55
N ASP A 131 1.20 3.93 8.63
CA ASP A 131 0.27 3.72 7.54
C ASP A 131 -1.13 4.14 7.98
N TRP A 132 -1.69 5.11 7.27
CA TRP A 132 -2.96 5.71 7.58
C TRP A 132 -4.08 4.91 6.94
N LYS A 133 -5.10 4.56 7.72
CA LYS A 133 -6.32 3.93 7.22
C LYS A 133 -7.52 4.84 7.45
N THR A 134 -8.51 4.85 6.57
CA THR A 134 -9.79 5.56 6.76
C THR A 134 -11.01 4.66 6.59
N ASP A 135 -10.81 3.34 6.60
CA ASP A 135 -11.88 2.35 6.53
C ASP A 135 -12.94 2.54 7.63
N LYS A 136 -14.19 2.25 7.29
CA LYS A 136 -15.29 2.18 8.25
C LYS A 136 -15.17 1.02 9.25
N LYS A 137 -14.35 0.01 8.94
CA LYS A 137 -14.07 -1.11 9.85
C LYS A 137 -12.85 -0.80 10.70
N SER A 138 -12.93 -1.20 11.97
CA SER A 138 -11.82 -1.08 12.91
C SER A 138 -10.64 -1.97 12.48
N LEU A 139 -9.42 -1.52 12.79
CA LEU A 139 -8.17 -2.25 12.52
C LEU A 139 -8.17 -3.64 13.18
N TYR A 140 -8.76 -3.78 14.37
CA TYR A 140 -8.82 -5.07 15.10
C TYR A 140 -9.76 -6.11 14.48
N GLN A 141 -10.58 -5.71 13.51
CA GLN A 141 -11.49 -6.63 12.80
C GLN A 141 -10.85 -7.19 11.52
N LYS A 142 -9.59 -6.84 11.24
CA LYS A 142 -8.86 -7.22 10.04
C LYS A 142 -7.64 -8.06 10.42
N ASP A 143 -7.31 -9.04 9.58
CA ASP A 143 -6.06 -9.80 9.68
C ASP A 143 -4.92 -9.01 9.04
N ILE A 144 -4.54 -7.90 9.68
CA ILE A 144 -3.52 -6.98 9.17
C ILE A 144 -2.11 -7.48 9.49
N GLU A 145 -1.95 -8.16 10.63
CA GLU A 145 -0.64 -8.57 11.14
C GLU A 145 0.13 -9.43 10.13
N ASN A 146 -0.55 -10.38 9.48
CA ASN A 146 0.05 -11.26 8.48
C ASN A 146 -0.30 -10.87 7.03
N SER A 147 -0.80 -9.65 6.82
CA SER A 147 -1.16 -9.19 5.48
C SER A 147 0.06 -9.08 4.58
N MET A 148 -0.16 -9.21 3.26
CA MET A 148 0.88 -8.97 2.25
C MET A 148 1.52 -7.59 2.43
N GLN A 149 0.72 -6.56 2.74
CA GLN A 149 1.18 -5.19 2.94
C GLN A 149 2.15 -5.08 4.12
N SER A 150 1.76 -5.58 5.29
CA SER A 150 2.61 -5.48 6.49
C SER A 150 3.97 -6.12 6.29
N ARG A 151 3.99 -7.37 5.81
CA ARG A 151 5.23 -8.12 5.54
C ARG A 151 6.08 -7.41 4.50
N PHE A 152 5.47 -6.96 3.40
CA PHE A 152 6.19 -6.31 2.30
C PHE A 152 6.80 -4.97 2.70
N TYR A 153 6.07 -4.15 3.45
CA TYR A 153 6.51 -2.82 3.88
C TYR A 153 7.73 -2.91 4.79
N LEU A 154 7.66 -3.80 5.79
CA LEU A 154 8.73 -4.06 6.75
C LEU A 154 9.96 -4.68 6.07
N TYR A 155 9.75 -5.71 5.24
CA TYR A 155 10.80 -6.36 4.47
C TYR A 155 11.54 -5.36 3.57
N LEU A 156 10.83 -4.60 2.74
CA LEU A 156 11.45 -3.71 1.77
C LEU A 156 12.17 -2.54 2.45
N LEU A 157 11.63 -2.02 3.55
CA LEU A 157 12.29 -0.95 4.29
C LEU A 157 13.61 -1.44 4.87
N PHE A 158 13.66 -2.66 5.41
CA PHE A 158 14.90 -3.22 5.94
C PHE A 158 15.89 -3.61 4.83
N GLU A 159 15.42 -4.32 3.78
CA GLU A 159 16.28 -4.81 2.68
C GLU A 159 16.90 -3.68 1.86
N ALA A 160 16.18 -2.57 1.65
CA ALA A 160 16.63 -1.49 0.77
C ALA A 160 16.72 -0.14 1.47
N GLY A 161 15.79 0.16 2.37
CA GLY A 161 15.71 1.46 3.02
C GLY A 161 16.84 1.70 4.02
N TYR A 162 17.28 0.65 4.75
CA TYR A 162 18.33 0.83 5.76
C TYR A 162 19.64 1.25 5.13
N ASP A 163 20.05 0.60 4.03
CA ASP A 163 21.23 1.00 3.25
C ASP A 163 21.03 2.37 2.59
N TYR A 164 19.83 2.65 2.04
CA TYR A 164 19.52 3.93 1.40
C TYR A 164 19.66 5.12 2.37
N PHE A 165 19.28 4.94 3.63
CA PHE A 165 19.30 6.00 4.65
C PHE A 165 20.53 5.95 5.58
N ALA A 166 21.43 4.99 5.43
CA ALA A 166 22.56 4.76 6.34
C ALA A 166 23.54 5.94 6.45
N ALA A 167 23.56 6.86 5.47
CA ALA A 167 24.40 8.05 5.51
C ALA A 167 23.90 9.10 6.52
N ASP A 168 22.58 9.14 6.75
CA ASP A 168 21.92 10.18 7.55
C ASP A 168 21.42 9.65 8.91
N TYR A 169 21.27 8.34 9.07
CA TYR A 169 20.67 7.72 10.24
C TYR A 169 21.46 6.51 10.74
N GLU A 170 21.63 6.42 12.06
CA GLU A 170 22.15 5.22 12.73
C GLU A 170 21.02 4.21 12.91
N LEU A 171 21.11 3.09 12.21
CA LEU A 171 20.07 2.07 12.16
C LEU A 171 20.62 0.73 12.68
N GLU A 172 20.09 0.28 13.81
CA GLU A 172 20.54 -0.92 14.52
C GLU A 172 19.42 -1.93 14.76
N GLN A 173 18.21 -1.46 15.06
CA GLN A 173 17.07 -2.32 15.35
C GLN A 173 16.16 -2.46 14.12
N MET A 174 15.35 -3.53 14.11
CA MET A 174 14.40 -3.78 13.02
C MET A 174 13.32 -2.70 12.95
N PRO A 175 12.78 -2.39 11.76
CA PRO A 175 11.72 -1.41 11.63
C PRO A 175 10.41 -1.90 12.25
N GLU A 176 9.53 -0.96 12.53
CA GLU A 176 8.16 -1.25 12.97
C GLU A 176 7.14 -0.60 12.03
N LEU A 177 5.92 -1.14 12.06
CA LEU A 177 4.80 -0.62 11.29
C LEU A 177 3.62 -0.34 12.20
N ILE A 178 3.12 0.89 12.18
CA ILE A 178 1.98 1.33 12.97
C ILE A 178 0.85 1.71 12.02
N TYR A 179 -0.24 0.95 12.10
CA TYR A 179 -1.51 1.33 11.47
C TYR A 179 -2.32 2.21 12.39
N TRP A 180 -2.88 3.29 11.84
CA TRP A 180 -3.78 4.18 12.57
C TRP A 180 -4.94 4.67 11.72
N ASN A 181 -6.13 4.77 12.33
CA ASN A 181 -7.33 5.21 11.64
C ASN A 181 -8.00 6.37 12.40
N PRO A 182 -8.19 7.56 11.78
CA PRO A 182 -8.77 8.71 12.46
C PRO A 182 -10.23 8.52 12.85
N ARG A 183 -10.95 7.53 12.30
CA ARG A 183 -12.30 7.15 12.73
C ARG A 183 -12.28 6.44 14.09
N TYR A 184 -11.15 5.83 14.45
CA TYR A 184 -10.91 5.09 15.69
C TYR A 184 -9.63 5.60 16.38
N PRO A 185 -9.59 6.87 16.82
CA PRO A 185 -8.34 7.53 17.22
C PRO A 185 -7.63 6.90 18.42
N ASP A 186 -8.38 6.18 19.27
CA ASP A 186 -7.85 5.47 20.44
C ASP A 186 -7.35 4.05 20.08
N GLN A 187 -7.35 3.68 18.80
CA GLN A 187 -6.93 2.38 18.29
C GLN A 187 -5.74 2.55 17.33
N SER A 188 -4.63 1.92 17.68
CA SER A 188 -3.45 1.76 16.81
C SER A 188 -3.01 0.31 16.85
N LEU A 189 -2.60 -0.22 15.71
CA LEU A 189 -2.04 -1.58 15.63
C LEU A 189 -0.57 -1.49 15.28
N GLN A 190 0.29 -1.95 16.19
CA GLN A 190 1.74 -2.00 16.00
C GLN A 190 2.14 -3.41 15.58
N ILE A 191 2.78 -3.52 14.42
CA ILE A 191 3.36 -4.75 13.91
C ILE A 191 4.85 -4.74 14.25
N LYS A 192 5.27 -5.75 15.01
CA LYS A 192 6.67 -5.99 15.32
C LYS A 192 7.30 -6.82 14.22
N TYR A 193 8.57 -6.57 13.95
CA TYR A 193 9.35 -7.27 12.96
C TYR A 193 10.67 -7.69 13.56
N ASN A 194 11.08 -8.94 13.33
CA ASN A 194 12.34 -9.45 13.82
C ASN A 194 13.17 -10.09 12.70
N GLN A 195 14.40 -10.48 13.01
CA GLN A 195 15.32 -11.07 12.03
C GLN A 195 14.82 -12.39 11.44
N ASP A 196 14.12 -13.22 12.21
CA ASP A 196 13.55 -14.47 11.69
C ASP A 196 12.41 -14.18 10.71
N ASP A 197 11.55 -13.18 11.01
CA ASP A 197 10.51 -12.71 10.08
C ASP A 197 11.13 -12.22 8.77
N PHE A 198 12.21 -11.45 8.86
CA PHE A 198 12.94 -10.95 7.69
C PHE A 198 13.51 -12.06 6.82
N GLN A 199 14.16 -13.07 7.40
CA GLN A 199 14.68 -14.19 6.61
C GLN A 199 13.56 -14.99 5.94
N ALA A 200 12.42 -15.18 6.64
CA ALA A 200 11.25 -15.84 6.06
C ALA A 200 10.64 -15.03 4.91
N ASP A 201 10.52 -13.71 5.07
CA ASP A 201 10.00 -12.79 4.07
C ASP A 201 10.91 -12.70 2.85
N LYS A 202 12.23 -12.59 3.04
CA LYS A 202 13.22 -12.56 1.97
C LYS A 202 13.05 -13.76 1.04
N LYS A 203 13.04 -14.96 1.63
CA LYS A 203 12.84 -16.20 0.88
C LYS A 203 11.48 -16.19 0.17
N TYR A 204 10.41 -15.84 0.89
CA TYR A 204 9.05 -15.83 0.36
C TYR A 204 8.90 -14.90 -0.85
N PHE A 205 9.41 -13.66 -0.77
CA PHE A 205 9.30 -12.70 -1.86
C PHE A 205 10.18 -13.09 -3.05
N GLN A 206 11.39 -13.62 -2.83
CA GLN A 206 12.24 -14.13 -3.90
C GLN A 206 11.59 -15.30 -4.65
N GLU A 207 11.00 -16.25 -3.92
CA GLU A 207 10.28 -17.39 -4.50
C GLU A 207 9.04 -16.93 -5.28
N LEU A 208 8.26 -16.00 -4.71
CA LEU A 208 7.05 -15.47 -5.35
C LEU A 208 7.37 -14.70 -6.65
N ILE A 209 8.41 -13.86 -6.66
CA ILE A 209 8.82 -13.17 -7.88
C ILE A 209 9.32 -14.18 -8.93
N THR A 210 10.09 -15.17 -8.53
CA THR A 210 10.54 -16.24 -9.44
C THR A 210 9.36 -16.97 -10.07
N GLU A 211 8.33 -17.27 -9.27
CA GLU A 211 7.10 -17.88 -9.75
C GLU A 211 6.34 -16.98 -10.74
N ILE A 212 6.19 -15.69 -10.41
CA ILE A 212 5.52 -14.73 -11.30
C ILE A 212 6.24 -14.66 -12.65
N LEU A 213 7.57 -14.58 -12.65
CA LEU A 213 8.38 -14.49 -13.87
C LEU A 213 8.37 -15.78 -14.72
N ALA A 214 8.10 -16.92 -14.11
CA ALA A 214 7.99 -18.22 -14.77
C ALA A 214 6.56 -18.54 -15.24
N GLU A 215 5.55 -17.78 -14.80
CA GLU A 215 4.15 -18.01 -15.16
C GLU A 215 3.87 -17.67 -16.63
N VAL A 216 3.25 -18.62 -17.34
CA VAL A 216 2.94 -18.49 -18.77
C VAL A 216 1.43 -18.46 -19.00
N GLU A 217 0.67 -19.25 -18.25
CA GLU A 217 -0.75 -19.51 -18.52
C GLU A 217 -1.68 -18.52 -17.81
N PHE A 218 -1.23 -17.99 -16.67
CA PHE A 218 -2.00 -17.08 -15.81
C PHE A 218 -3.46 -17.55 -15.63
N PRO A 219 -3.67 -18.74 -15.04
CA PRO A 219 -5.00 -19.33 -14.90
C PRO A 219 -5.97 -18.47 -14.08
N LEU A 220 -7.26 -18.70 -14.33
CA LEU A 220 -8.33 -18.17 -13.49
C LEU A 220 -8.26 -18.79 -12.09
N THR A 221 -8.55 -17.99 -11.07
CA THR A 221 -8.73 -18.54 -9.72
C THR A 221 -9.92 -19.49 -9.68
N ALA A 222 -9.76 -20.60 -8.94
CA ALA A 222 -10.85 -21.52 -8.62
C ALA A 222 -11.70 -21.00 -7.45
N ASP A 223 -11.21 -20.00 -6.70
CA ASP A 223 -11.92 -19.41 -5.58
C ASP A 223 -13.01 -18.44 -6.08
N LEU A 224 -14.23 -18.94 -6.16
CA LEU A 224 -15.39 -18.15 -6.59
C LEU A 224 -15.77 -17.06 -5.59
N ASN A 225 -15.41 -17.20 -4.30
CA ASN A 225 -15.66 -16.17 -3.29
C ASN A 225 -14.77 -14.94 -3.50
N LYS A 226 -13.54 -15.14 -3.98
CA LYS A 226 -12.71 -14.02 -4.45
C LYS A 226 -13.19 -13.49 -5.80
N CYS A 227 -13.56 -14.40 -6.71
CA CYS A 227 -13.95 -14.04 -8.08
C CYS A 227 -15.24 -13.21 -8.16
N ARG A 228 -16.22 -13.41 -7.26
CA ARG A 228 -17.53 -12.72 -7.32
C ARG A 228 -17.44 -11.18 -7.24
N PHE A 229 -16.38 -10.68 -6.60
CA PHE A 229 -16.12 -9.25 -6.41
C PHE A 229 -15.09 -8.68 -7.38
N CYS A 230 -14.54 -9.51 -8.28
CA CYS A 230 -13.51 -9.07 -9.23
C CYS A 230 -14.13 -8.24 -10.37
N GLU A 231 -13.45 -7.16 -10.74
CA GLU A 231 -13.75 -6.27 -11.85
C GLU A 231 -13.78 -7.00 -13.20
N TYR A 232 -13.00 -8.07 -13.35
CA TYR A 232 -12.94 -8.87 -14.58
C TYR A 232 -13.92 -10.05 -14.62
N ARG A 233 -14.79 -10.23 -13.61
CA ARG A 233 -15.80 -11.31 -13.59
C ARG A 233 -16.67 -11.34 -14.86
N PRO A 234 -17.12 -10.20 -15.44
CA PRO A 234 -17.91 -10.22 -16.67
C PRO A 234 -17.17 -10.87 -17.85
N ILE A 235 -15.86 -10.65 -17.96
CA ILE A 235 -15.03 -11.20 -19.05
C ILE A 235 -14.64 -12.65 -18.75
N CYS A 236 -14.31 -12.95 -17.49
CA CYS A 236 -13.87 -14.30 -17.10
C CYS A 236 -15.01 -15.32 -17.04
N ARG A 237 -16.20 -14.90 -16.64
CA ARG A 237 -17.33 -15.77 -16.27
C ARG A 237 -18.66 -15.39 -16.92
N GLY A 238 -18.75 -14.25 -17.63
CA GLY A 238 -20.01 -13.78 -18.20
C GLY A 238 -21.01 -13.26 -17.16
N GLU A 239 -20.59 -13.06 -15.92
CA GLU A 239 -21.44 -12.70 -14.79
C GLU A 239 -21.13 -11.31 -14.26
N LYS A 240 -22.17 -10.61 -13.78
CA LYS A 240 -22.01 -9.28 -13.17
C LYS A 240 -21.24 -9.39 -11.84
N THR A 241 -20.31 -8.46 -11.63
CA THR A 241 -19.61 -8.30 -10.36
C THR A 241 -20.58 -7.93 -9.23
N GLU A 242 -20.42 -8.57 -8.08
CA GLU A 242 -21.18 -8.25 -6.87
C GLU A 242 -20.57 -7.06 -6.14
N SER A 243 -21.40 -6.32 -5.41
CA SER A 243 -20.93 -5.22 -4.55
C SER A 243 -20.15 -5.79 -3.37
N LYS A 244 -18.89 -5.35 -3.21
CA LYS A 244 -18.09 -5.56 -2.01
C LYS A 244 -18.03 -4.25 -1.24
N GLU A 245 -17.96 -4.32 0.09
CA GLU A 245 -17.34 -3.23 0.85
C GLU A 245 -15.86 -3.19 0.47
N LEU A 246 -15.46 -2.15 -0.25
CA LEU A 246 -14.06 -1.96 -0.61
C LEU A 246 -13.28 -1.49 0.61
N ILE A 247 -12.09 -2.05 0.75
CA ILE A 247 -11.12 -1.70 1.79
C ILE A 247 -9.99 -0.93 1.10
N GLU A 248 -9.33 0.01 1.77
CA GLU A 248 -8.26 0.81 1.16
C GLU A 248 -7.12 0.01 0.54
N GLU A 249 -6.81 -1.18 1.06
CA GLU A 249 -5.84 -2.11 0.47
C GLU A 249 -6.22 -2.55 -0.96
N ASP A 250 -7.53 -2.58 -1.28
CA ASP A 250 -8.04 -2.83 -2.63
C ASP A 250 -7.87 -1.59 -3.56
N LEU A 251 -7.37 -0.45 -3.07
CA LEU A 251 -7.29 0.83 -3.78
C LEU A 251 -5.86 1.36 -3.99
N ASP A 252 -4.91 0.99 -3.14
CA ASP A 252 -3.47 1.08 -3.43
C ASP A 252 -3.12 0.39 -4.76
N LEU A 253 -4.01 -0.50 -5.23
CA LEU A 253 -3.95 -1.11 -6.55
C LEU A 253 -3.90 -0.08 -7.72
N ASN A 254 -4.55 1.10 -7.60
CA ASN A 254 -4.75 2.04 -8.73
C ASN A 254 -3.79 3.22 -8.77
N LEU A 255 -3.21 3.63 -7.64
CA LEU A 255 -2.39 4.85 -7.57
C LEU A 255 -0.98 4.68 -8.17
N ASP A 256 -0.56 3.43 -8.41
CA ASP A 256 0.84 3.09 -8.73
C ASP A 256 1.19 3.10 -10.25
N TRP A 257 0.21 3.17 -11.16
CA TRP A 257 0.47 3.10 -12.61
C TRP A 257 0.00 4.30 -13.43
N GLU A 258 -0.99 5.05 -12.95
CA GLU A 258 -1.37 6.33 -13.59
C GLU A 258 -0.41 7.46 -13.21
N ALA A 259 0.37 7.32 -12.13
CA ALA A 259 1.31 8.34 -11.64
C ALA A 259 2.74 8.21 -12.21
N VAL A 260 3.06 7.13 -12.93
CA VAL A 260 4.34 7.01 -13.64
C VAL A 260 4.17 7.60 -15.04
N GLU A 261 4.17 8.94 -15.12
CA GLU A 261 4.71 9.56 -16.33
C GLU A 261 6.20 9.21 -16.37
N GLU A 262 6.61 8.38 -17.34
CA GLU A 262 8.00 8.32 -17.74
C GLU A 262 8.43 9.73 -18.12
N ILE A 263 9.17 10.40 -17.24
CA ILE A 263 9.99 11.52 -17.65
C ILE A 263 11.15 10.89 -18.43
N GLU A 264 10.99 10.81 -19.76
CA GLU A 264 12.11 10.59 -20.67
C GLU A 264 13.08 11.77 -20.52
N PHE A 265 14.34 11.48 -20.20
CA PHE A 265 15.45 12.42 -20.36
C PHE A 265 16.15 12.19 -21.71
#